data_AF-A0A257JHD1-F1
#
_entry.id   AF-A0A257JHD1-F1
#
_cell.length_a   1.000
_cell.length_b   1.000
_cell.length_c   1.000
_cell.angle_alpha   90.00
_cell.angle_beta   90.00
_cell.angle_gamma   90.00
#
_symmetry.space_group_name_H-M   'P 1'
#
loop_
_entity.id
_entity.type
_entity.pdbx_description
1 polymer ?
#
loop_
_entity_poly.entity_id
_entity_poly.type
_entity_poly.pdbx_seq_one_letter_code
_entity_poly.pdbx_strand_id
1 'polypeptide(L)'
;EADLSGYAPKPREPLCTDWKTLYRVCGMPPPASGHIAVMQILGLLERSPVQAAPLQGGVPSADWLHTYTEAARLAFADRALYVADPDFVPAPTGGWGALLDDAYLHRRAALIGPRSMGTAQPGVPTGTRTAFAPQADQPEYGTSHISIVDGDGQAVAMTTTIEAVWGSRIMSDGGTGLPGGFLLNNQLTDFSLAPTDAQGRPVANRVQPGKRPRSSMSPTLVFDRRSGQLLMSLGSPGGPAIIHFTAKTLVGTLDW
;
A
#
# COMPACT_ATOMS: atom_id res chain seq x y z
N GLU A 1 -4.71 -21.53 -21.76
CA GLU A 1 -6.18 -21.70 -21.62
C GLU A 1 -6.60 -22.07 -20.20
N ALA A 2 -6.04 -23.13 -19.60
CA ALA A 2 -6.36 -23.55 -18.24
C ALA A 2 -6.31 -22.41 -17.19
N ASP A 3 -5.22 -21.62 -17.17
CA ASP A 3 -5.08 -20.49 -16.22
C ASP A 3 -6.18 -19.44 -16.36
N LEU A 4 -6.57 -19.09 -17.59
CA LEU A 4 -7.63 -18.10 -17.84
C LEU A 4 -9.00 -18.65 -17.49
N SER A 5 -9.30 -19.88 -17.90
CA SER A 5 -10.59 -20.52 -17.62
C SER A 5 -10.83 -20.80 -16.13
N GLY A 6 -9.75 -20.97 -15.35
CA GLY A 6 -9.81 -21.22 -13.92
C GLY A 6 -9.80 -19.96 -13.05
N TYR A 7 -9.62 -18.76 -13.64
CA TYR A 7 -9.53 -17.53 -12.88
C TYR A 7 -10.92 -16.99 -12.49
N ALA A 8 -11.06 -16.60 -11.22
CA ALA A 8 -12.20 -15.83 -10.72
C ALA A 8 -11.71 -14.67 -9.84
N PRO A 9 -12.31 -13.47 -9.95
CA PRO A 9 -12.08 -12.39 -8.99
C PRO A 9 -12.42 -12.86 -7.58
N LYS A 10 -11.57 -12.54 -6.60
CA LYS A 10 -11.79 -12.90 -5.20
C LYS A 10 -12.33 -11.69 -4.42
N PRO A 11 -13.57 -11.72 -3.91
CA PRO A 11 -14.04 -10.76 -2.93
C PRO A 11 -13.16 -10.84 -1.68
N ARG A 12 -12.83 -9.69 -1.10
CA ARG A 12 -12.06 -9.60 0.14
C ARG A 12 -12.69 -8.56 1.05
N GLU A 13 -12.79 -8.90 2.33
CA GLU A 13 -13.17 -7.93 3.36
C GLU A 13 -12.15 -6.77 3.39
N PRO A 14 -12.60 -5.51 3.38
CA PRO A 14 -11.70 -4.37 3.44
C PRO A 14 -10.95 -4.33 4.77
N LEU A 15 -9.70 -3.88 4.73
CA LEU A 15 -8.97 -3.55 5.94
C LEU A 15 -9.34 -2.12 6.33
N CYS A 16 -9.93 -1.95 7.51
CA CYS A 16 -10.31 -0.64 8.03
C CYS A 16 -9.50 -0.32 9.29
N THR A 17 -9.05 0.93 9.38
CA THR A 17 -8.24 1.44 10.50
C THR A 17 -8.83 2.76 10.97
N ASP A 18 -9.00 2.89 12.28
CA ASP A 18 -9.43 4.15 12.88
C ASP A 18 -8.25 5.13 12.91
N TRP A 19 -8.49 6.39 12.56
CA TRP A 19 -7.49 7.45 12.49
C TRP A 19 -7.97 8.71 13.22
N LYS A 20 -7.13 9.27 14.09
CA LYS A 20 -7.43 10.43 14.95
C LYS A 20 -8.74 10.33 15.74
N THR A 21 -9.23 9.12 16.01
CA THR A 21 -10.55 8.82 16.63
C THR A 21 -11.79 9.32 15.88
N LEU A 22 -11.62 10.17 14.87
CA LEU A 22 -12.68 10.82 14.11
C LEU A 22 -12.99 10.08 12.80
N TYR A 23 -12.01 9.39 12.23
CA TYR A 23 -12.13 8.80 10.90
C TYR A 23 -11.99 7.29 10.95
N ARG A 24 -12.80 6.58 10.14
CA ARG A 24 -12.57 5.19 9.77
C ARG A 24 -12.11 5.17 8.32
N VAL A 25 -10.84 4.81 8.10
CA VAL A 25 -10.24 4.70 6.77
C VAL A 25 -10.27 3.24 6.36
N CYS A 26 -10.85 2.93 5.21
CA CYS A 26 -10.95 1.58 4.69
C CYS A 26 -10.28 1.48 3.33
N GLY A 27 -9.51 0.42 3.12
CA GLY A 27 -8.82 0.14 1.88
C GLY A 27 -8.66 -1.36 1.64
N MET A 28 -7.92 -1.69 0.59
CA MET A 28 -7.74 -3.09 0.18
C MET A 28 -6.77 -3.83 1.12
N PRO A 29 -7.11 -5.07 1.53
CA PRO A 29 -6.17 -5.95 2.21
C PRO A 29 -5.13 -6.53 1.22
N PRO A 30 -4.12 -7.27 1.71
CA PRO A 30 -3.19 -8.01 0.85
C PRO A 30 -3.90 -8.91 -0.18
N PRO A 31 -3.36 -9.03 -1.43
CA PRO A 31 -2.01 -8.67 -1.85
C PRO A 31 -1.75 -7.18 -2.09
N ALA A 32 -2.76 -6.31 -1.98
CA ALA A 32 -2.52 -4.86 -1.97
C ALA A 32 -1.78 -4.45 -0.68
N SER A 33 -0.79 -3.59 -0.83
CA SER A 33 0.03 -3.06 0.27
C SER A 33 -0.31 -1.63 0.65
N GLY A 34 -1.12 -0.95 -0.18
CA GLY A 34 -1.47 0.45 -0.06
C GLY A 34 -1.99 0.82 1.32
N HIS A 35 -3.09 0.19 1.75
CA HIS A 35 -3.75 0.51 3.02
C HIS A 35 -2.83 0.35 4.23
N ILE A 36 -2.10 -0.77 4.32
CA ILE A 36 -1.17 -1.02 5.43
C ILE A 36 -0.08 0.05 5.46
N ALA A 37 0.56 0.33 4.33
CA ALA A 37 1.65 1.31 4.29
C ALA A 37 1.15 2.75 4.56
N VAL A 38 0.00 3.14 4.01
CA VAL A 38 -0.63 4.44 4.27
C VAL A 38 -0.93 4.60 5.75
N MET A 39 -1.66 3.65 6.34
CA MET A 39 -2.06 3.75 7.75
C MET A 39 -0.86 3.64 8.70
N GLN A 40 0.18 2.90 8.30
CA GLN A 40 1.42 2.87 9.06
C GLN A 40 2.13 4.22 9.01
N ILE A 41 2.24 4.88 7.85
CA ILE A 41 2.78 6.24 7.73
C ILE A 41 2.03 7.20 8.64
N LEU A 42 0.69 7.23 8.55
CA LEU A 42 -0.14 8.13 9.36
C LEU A 42 0.03 7.87 10.87
N GLY A 43 -0.01 6.60 11.28
CA GLY A 43 0.16 6.24 12.67
C GLY A 43 1.56 6.52 13.23
N LEU A 44 2.61 6.44 12.40
CA LEU A 44 3.97 6.84 12.76
C LEU A 44 4.10 8.35 12.90
N LEU A 45 3.49 9.13 12.00
CA LEU A 45 3.47 10.59 12.09
C LEU A 45 2.83 11.07 13.40
N GLU A 46 1.69 10.49 13.78
CA GLU A 46 0.99 10.83 15.03
C GLU A 46 1.82 10.55 16.29
N ARG A 47 2.73 9.58 16.22
CA ARG A 47 3.54 9.11 17.36
C ARG A 47 4.98 9.60 17.30
N SER A 48 5.33 10.37 16.27
CA SER A 48 6.70 10.87 16.10
C SER A 48 7.05 11.79 17.27
N PRO A 49 8.22 11.60 17.91
CA PRO A 49 8.70 12.50 18.96
C PRO A 49 9.08 13.88 18.39
N VAL A 50 9.34 13.96 17.08
CA VAL A 50 9.61 15.20 16.38
C VAL A 50 8.28 15.85 16.02
N GLN A 51 7.81 16.76 16.88
CA GLN A 51 6.65 17.59 16.59
C GLN A 51 7.08 18.80 15.78
N ALA A 52 6.69 18.83 14.51
CA ALA A 52 6.95 19.93 13.60
C ALA A 52 5.64 20.67 13.30
N ALA A 53 5.71 21.99 13.17
CA ALA A 53 4.62 22.72 12.53
C ALA A 53 4.43 22.14 11.11
N PRO A 54 3.24 21.68 10.73
CA PRO A 54 3.05 20.97 9.46
C PRO A 54 3.36 21.87 8.26
N LEU A 55 3.04 23.16 8.37
CA LEU A 55 3.20 24.13 7.30
C LEU A 55 4.12 25.28 7.72
N GLN A 56 4.92 25.76 6.77
CA GLN A 56 5.69 27.00 6.86
C GLN A 56 5.48 27.78 5.56
N GLY A 57 4.87 28.97 5.65
CA GLY A 57 4.56 29.77 4.45
C GLY A 57 3.53 29.12 3.51
N GLY A 58 2.61 28.31 4.04
CA GLY A 58 1.56 27.63 3.24
C GLY A 58 2.03 26.38 2.51
N VAL A 59 3.28 25.95 2.69
CA VAL A 59 3.82 24.69 2.15
C VAL A 59 4.33 23.79 3.28
N PRO A 60 4.47 22.47 3.06
CA PRO A 60 5.02 21.56 4.06
C PRO A 60 6.38 22.03 4.59
N SER A 61 6.52 22.11 5.91
CA SER A 61 7.80 22.50 6.53
C SER A 61 8.88 21.44 6.30
N ALA A 62 10.15 21.84 6.39
CA ALA A 62 11.27 20.91 6.25
C ALA A 62 11.22 19.80 7.32
N ASP A 63 10.87 20.15 8.56
CA ASP A 63 10.78 19.20 9.67
C ASP A 63 9.61 18.22 9.50
N TRP A 64 8.47 18.68 8.96
CA TRP A 64 7.36 17.80 8.61
C TRP A 64 7.74 16.85 7.47
N LEU A 65 8.38 17.36 6.42
CA LEU A 65 8.85 16.55 5.28
C LEU A 65 9.88 15.50 5.71
N HIS A 66 10.80 15.86 6.61
CA HIS A 66 11.74 14.93 7.22
C HIS A 66 10.99 13.81 7.95
N THR A 67 10.10 14.17 8.88
CA THR A 67 9.32 13.21 9.66
C THR A 67 8.48 12.29 8.77
N TYR A 68 7.82 12.84 7.75
CA TYR A 68 7.07 12.06 6.75
C TYR A 68 7.96 11.08 6.00
N THR A 69 9.14 11.52 5.56
CA THR A 69 10.06 10.67 4.80
C THR A 69 10.60 9.53 5.67
N GLU A 70 10.94 9.81 6.93
CA GLU A 70 11.39 8.80 7.90
C GLU A 70 10.27 7.79 8.25
N ALA A 71 9.05 8.26 8.48
CA ALA A 71 7.89 7.40 8.68
C ALA A 71 7.63 6.49 7.46
N ALA A 72 7.73 7.05 6.25
CA ALA A 72 7.57 6.28 5.03
C ALA A 72 8.69 5.26 4.82
N ARG A 73 9.95 5.59 5.12
CA ARG A 73 11.06 4.60 5.08
C ARG A 73 10.74 3.39 5.97
N LEU A 74 10.29 3.62 7.20
CA LEU A 74 9.88 2.55 8.12
C LEU A 74 8.71 1.73 7.56
N ALA A 75 7.69 2.39 7.03
CA ALA A 75 6.53 1.71 6.48
C ALA A 75 6.87 0.86 5.23
N PHE A 76 7.72 1.39 4.35
CA PHE A 76 8.19 0.67 3.17
C PHE A 76 9.09 -0.52 3.52
N ALA A 77 9.92 -0.40 4.57
CA ALA A 77 10.71 -1.53 5.06
C ALA A 77 9.81 -2.69 5.55
N ASP A 78 8.75 -2.39 6.30
CA ASP A 78 7.78 -3.40 6.74
C ASP A 78 6.98 -3.98 5.56
N ARG A 79 6.51 -3.12 4.65
CA ARG A 79 5.87 -3.53 3.38
C ARG A 79 6.74 -4.51 2.60
N ALA A 80 8.05 -4.23 2.50
CA ALA A 80 9.00 -5.05 1.75
C ALA A 80 9.18 -6.44 2.35
N LEU A 81 9.11 -6.57 3.68
CA LEU A 81 9.29 -7.84 4.37
C LEU A 81 8.01 -8.68 4.48
N TYR A 82 6.88 -8.04 4.81
CA TYR A 82 5.69 -8.75 5.28
C TYR A 82 4.58 -8.89 4.25
N VAL A 83 4.37 -7.89 3.39
CA VAL A 83 3.15 -7.85 2.57
C VAL A 83 3.35 -8.62 1.26
N ALA A 84 2.52 -9.64 1.04
CA ALA A 84 2.50 -10.48 -0.16
C ALA A 84 1.09 -11.10 -0.33
N ASP A 85 0.92 -12.03 -1.28
CA ASP A 85 -0.33 -12.78 -1.43
C ASP A 85 -0.67 -13.60 -0.17
N PRO A 86 -1.80 -13.32 0.51
CA PRO A 86 -2.20 -14.03 1.74
C PRO A 86 -2.50 -15.52 1.52
N ASP A 87 -2.72 -15.96 0.28
CA ASP A 87 -2.93 -17.38 -0.03
C ASP A 87 -1.60 -18.17 -0.01
N PHE A 88 -0.45 -17.46 0.04
CA PHE A 88 0.90 -18.04 -0.01
C PHE A 88 1.79 -17.62 1.18
N VAL A 89 1.54 -16.45 1.74
CA VAL A 89 2.33 -15.86 2.82
C VAL A 89 1.38 -15.47 3.95
N PRO A 90 1.51 -16.08 5.15
CA PRO A 90 0.68 -15.72 6.27
C PRO A 90 1.01 -14.29 6.74
N ALA A 91 -0.01 -13.62 7.27
CA ALA A 91 0.21 -12.38 8.02
C ALA A 91 1.13 -12.65 9.24
N PRO A 92 1.76 -11.59 9.81
CA PRO A 92 2.38 -11.71 11.12
C PRO A 92 1.40 -12.28 12.16
N THR A 93 1.92 -12.85 13.25
CA THR A 93 1.07 -13.24 14.40
C THR A 93 0.19 -12.05 14.79
N GLY A 94 -1.11 -12.26 15.05
CA GLY A 94 -2.08 -11.17 15.27
C GLY A 94 -2.70 -10.59 13.99
N GLY A 95 -2.37 -11.13 12.82
CA GLY A 95 -2.96 -10.74 11.55
C GLY A 95 -2.35 -9.47 10.95
N TRP A 96 -2.90 -8.99 9.84
CA TRP A 96 -2.41 -7.79 9.15
C TRP A 96 -2.49 -6.53 10.02
N GLY A 97 -3.41 -6.50 10.99
CA GLY A 97 -3.53 -5.43 11.98
C GLY A 97 -2.31 -5.29 12.89
N ALA A 98 -1.48 -6.33 13.05
CA ALA A 98 -0.28 -6.27 13.89
C ALA A 98 0.76 -5.23 13.40
N LEU A 99 0.77 -4.92 12.10
CA LEU A 99 1.62 -3.86 11.54
C LEU A 99 1.09 -2.44 11.83
N LEU A 100 -0.16 -2.35 12.28
CA LEU A 100 -0.88 -1.11 12.61
C LEU A 100 -1.20 -1.02 14.11
N ASP A 101 -0.70 -1.96 14.91
CA ASP A 101 -0.90 -2.00 16.35
C ASP A 101 -0.25 -0.77 17.02
N ASP A 102 -0.96 -0.19 17.99
CA ASP A 102 -0.55 1.05 18.65
C ASP A 102 0.83 0.92 19.32
N ALA A 103 1.07 -0.18 20.04
CA ALA A 103 2.34 -0.40 20.72
C ALA A 103 3.47 -0.63 19.73
N TYR A 104 3.20 -1.30 18.60
CA TYR A 104 4.17 -1.45 17.52
C TYR A 104 4.52 -0.10 16.88
N LEU A 105 3.51 0.71 16.52
CA LEU A 105 3.72 2.02 15.90
C LEU A 105 4.48 2.97 16.84
N HIS A 106 4.21 2.94 18.15
CA HIS A 106 5.00 3.72 19.13
C HIS A 106 6.49 3.33 19.12
N ARG A 107 6.80 2.03 19.17
CA ARG A 107 8.20 1.56 19.11
C ARG A 107 8.88 1.93 17.80
N ARG A 108 8.14 1.90 16.69
CA ARG A 108 8.67 2.26 15.36
C ARG A 108 8.90 3.76 15.23
N ALA A 109 7.96 4.59 15.69
CA ALA A 109 8.06 6.05 15.64
C ALA A 109 9.23 6.60 16.46
N ALA A 110 9.61 5.91 17.55
CA ALA A 110 10.79 6.25 18.35
C ALA A 110 12.13 6.16 17.57
N LEU A 111 12.14 5.52 16.39
CA LEU A 111 13.31 5.48 15.50
C LEU A 111 13.47 6.77 14.67
N ILE A 112 12.45 7.62 14.62
CA ILE A 112 12.46 8.89 13.89
C ILE A 112 13.18 9.94 14.76
N GLY A 113 14.45 10.18 14.43
CA GLY A 113 15.29 11.18 15.09
C GLY A 113 15.43 12.47 14.28
N PRO A 114 16.22 13.45 14.78
CA PRO A 114 16.47 14.72 14.08
C PRO A 114 17.36 14.59 12.83
N ARG A 115 17.97 13.42 12.61
CA ARG A 115 18.77 13.11 11.43
C ARG A 115 18.15 11.93 10.71
N SER A 116 18.32 11.88 9.39
CA SER A 116 17.79 10.76 8.61
C SER A 116 18.43 9.44 9.03
N MET A 117 17.59 8.40 9.17
CA MET A 117 18.02 7.03 9.42
C MET A 117 18.69 6.38 8.19
N GLY A 118 18.62 7.03 7.02
CA GLY A 118 19.11 6.46 5.77
C GLY A 118 18.24 5.29 5.31
N THR A 119 18.71 4.06 5.56
CA THR A 119 17.98 2.84 5.20
C THR A 119 17.25 2.28 6.41
N ALA A 120 15.92 2.30 6.36
CA ALA A 120 15.09 1.68 7.39
C ALA A 120 15.21 0.16 7.36
N GLN A 121 15.27 -0.44 8.55
CA GLN A 121 15.13 -1.89 8.71
C GLN A 121 13.66 -2.23 9.04
N PRO A 122 13.13 -3.37 8.57
CA PRO A 122 11.82 -3.84 8.97
C PRO A 122 11.79 -4.14 10.47
N GLY A 123 10.67 -3.85 11.11
CA GLY A 123 10.46 -4.11 12.53
C GLY A 123 9.92 -5.52 12.77
N VAL A 124 9.63 -5.81 14.04
CA VAL A 124 9.04 -7.09 14.47
C VAL A 124 7.75 -6.79 15.22
N PRO A 125 6.57 -6.86 14.57
CA PRO A 125 5.31 -6.42 15.18
C PRO A 125 4.92 -7.22 16.42
N THR A 126 5.16 -8.53 16.41
CA THR A 126 4.71 -9.46 17.46
C THR A 126 5.83 -10.28 18.11
N GLY A 127 7.04 -9.72 18.15
CA GLY A 127 8.22 -10.34 18.77
C GLY A 127 8.78 -11.57 18.04
N THR A 128 8.04 -12.15 17.09
CA THR A 128 8.50 -13.27 16.26
C THR A 128 8.99 -12.78 14.91
N ARG A 129 10.25 -13.12 14.56
CA ARG A 129 10.82 -12.79 13.26
C ARG A 129 10.31 -13.76 12.20
N THR A 130 9.98 -13.22 11.03
CA THR A 130 9.70 -14.03 9.85
C THR A 130 10.96 -14.66 9.28
N ALA A 131 10.81 -15.81 8.61
CA ALA A 131 11.87 -16.46 7.85
C ALA A 131 12.11 -15.80 6.48
N PHE A 132 11.23 -14.90 6.05
CA PHE A 132 11.37 -14.20 4.78
C PHE A 132 12.47 -13.13 4.81
N ALA A 133 12.94 -12.78 3.62
CA ALA A 133 13.76 -11.61 3.37
C ALA A 133 12.92 -10.47 2.78
N PRO A 134 13.30 -9.19 3.00
CA PRO A 134 12.65 -8.07 2.36
C PRO A 134 12.90 -8.10 0.85
N GLN A 135 11.87 -7.77 0.06
CA GLN A 135 12.04 -7.52 -1.37
C GLN A 135 12.93 -6.29 -1.57
N ALA A 136 13.93 -6.40 -2.44
CA ALA A 136 14.75 -5.26 -2.82
C ALA A 136 13.94 -4.20 -3.58
N ASP A 137 14.37 -2.94 -3.49
CA ASP A 137 13.78 -1.85 -4.26
C ASP A 137 13.91 -2.14 -5.76
N GLN A 138 12.80 -2.02 -6.47
CA GLN A 138 12.73 -2.21 -7.92
C GLN A 138 11.66 -1.28 -8.49
N PRO A 139 11.77 -0.90 -9.78
CA PRO A 139 10.75 -0.10 -10.45
C PRO A 139 9.39 -0.81 -10.46
N GLU A 140 8.35 -0.03 -10.17
CA GLU A 140 6.92 -0.36 -10.21
C GLU A 140 6.25 0.85 -10.92
N TYR A 141 5.24 0.64 -11.77
CA TYR A 141 4.82 1.60 -12.79
C TYR A 141 3.33 2.04 -12.71
N GLY A 142 2.85 2.67 -13.78
CA GLY A 142 1.64 3.49 -13.87
C GLY A 142 0.32 2.74 -13.63
N THR A 143 -0.73 3.49 -13.36
CA THR A 143 -2.04 2.97 -12.97
C THR A 143 -3.08 4.03 -13.34
N SER A 144 -4.37 3.73 -13.20
CA SER A 144 -5.45 4.72 -13.25
C SER A 144 -6.32 4.60 -12.01
N HIS A 145 -6.88 5.72 -11.55
CA HIS A 145 -7.81 5.75 -10.43
C HIS A 145 -9.07 6.51 -10.79
N ILE A 146 -10.23 6.01 -10.35
CA ILE A 146 -11.50 6.72 -10.40
C ILE A 146 -12.17 6.69 -9.02
N SER A 147 -12.82 7.79 -8.69
CA SER A 147 -13.66 7.95 -7.51
C SER A 147 -15.04 8.40 -7.95
N ILE A 148 -16.08 7.70 -7.50
CA ILE A 148 -17.48 7.97 -7.86
C ILE A 148 -18.29 8.02 -6.56
N VAL A 149 -19.16 9.02 -6.44
CA VAL A 149 -20.24 9.07 -5.47
C VAL A 149 -21.49 9.46 -6.25
N ASP A 150 -22.56 8.66 -6.16
CA ASP A 150 -23.83 8.93 -6.84
C ASP A 150 -24.84 9.66 -5.94
N GLY A 151 -26.00 10.00 -6.52
CA GLY A 151 -27.07 10.71 -5.82
C GLY A 151 -27.78 9.90 -4.74
N ASP A 152 -27.64 8.57 -4.75
CA ASP A 152 -28.20 7.65 -3.75
C ASP A 152 -27.21 7.36 -2.62
N GLY A 153 -26.02 8.00 -2.64
CA GLY A 153 -24.98 7.86 -1.64
C GLY A 153 -24.14 6.59 -1.80
N GLN A 154 -24.22 5.88 -2.94
CA GLN A 154 -23.28 4.80 -3.25
C GLN A 154 -21.92 5.39 -3.63
N ALA A 155 -20.85 4.72 -3.24
CA ALA A 155 -19.50 5.18 -3.54
C ALA A 155 -18.57 4.07 -3.98
N VAL A 156 -17.66 4.43 -4.89
CA VAL A 156 -16.64 3.55 -5.44
C VAL A 156 -15.31 4.28 -5.49
N ALA A 157 -14.31 3.72 -4.80
CA ALA A 157 -12.90 4.00 -5.05
C ALA A 157 -12.32 2.82 -5.84
N MET A 158 -11.97 3.04 -7.11
CA MET A 158 -11.45 1.97 -7.97
C MET A 158 -10.09 2.37 -8.54
N THR A 159 -9.11 1.50 -8.32
CA THR A 159 -7.78 1.61 -8.91
C THR A 159 -7.57 0.44 -9.85
N THR A 160 -7.20 0.70 -11.10
CA THR A 160 -7.05 -0.31 -12.16
C THR A 160 -5.75 -0.10 -12.93
N THR A 161 -5.13 -1.19 -13.40
CA THR A 161 -3.78 -1.14 -13.98
C THR A 161 -3.50 -2.27 -14.97
N ILE A 162 -2.55 -2.02 -15.87
CA ILE A 162 -1.83 -3.02 -16.69
C ILE A 162 -0.33 -3.04 -16.35
N GLU A 163 0.03 -2.50 -15.19
CA GLU A 163 1.36 -2.24 -14.65
C GLU A 163 2.14 -1.12 -15.35
N ALA A 164 2.93 -1.42 -16.37
CA ALA A 164 3.66 -0.37 -17.08
C ALA A 164 2.75 0.40 -18.04
N VAL A 165 3.20 1.59 -18.47
CA VAL A 165 2.59 2.24 -19.62
C VAL A 165 2.71 1.30 -20.83
N TRP A 166 1.58 1.00 -21.46
CA TRP A 166 1.42 -0.02 -22.50
C TRP A 166 1.63 -1.48 -22.05
N GLY A 167 1.72 -1.73 -20.74
CA GLY A 167 1.85 -3.06 -20.16
C GLY A 167 3.05 -3.84 -20.69
N SER A 168 2.82 -5.07 -21.13
CA SER A 168 3.80 -5.92 -21.81
C SER A 168 4.16 -5.47 -23.23
N ARG A 169 3.46 -4.46 -23.76
CA ARG A 169 3.52 -4.02 -25.18
C ARG A 169 3.04 -5.08 -26.17
N ILE A 170 2.33 -6.10 -25.68
CA ILE A 170 1.66 -7.11 -26.49
C ILE A 170 0.19 -6.71 -26.61
N MET A 171 -0.27 -6.54 -27.85
CA MET A 171 -1.68 -6.33 -28.15
C MET A 171 -2.31 -7.67 -28.53
N SER A 172 -3.43 -7.99 -27.90
CA SER A 172 -4.31 -9.10 -28.26
C SER A 172 -5.49 -8.55 -29.07
N ASP A 173 -5.87 -9.22 -30.14
CA ASP A 173 -7.12 -8.96 -30.89
C ASP A 173 -8.36 -9.52 -30.16
N GLY A 174 -8.15 -10.16 -29.00
CA GLY A 174 -9.19 -10.78 -28.19
C GLY A 174 -9.82 -12.01 -28.82
N GLY A 175 -9.33 -12.48 -29.98
CA GLY A 175 -9.96 -13.54 -30.76
C GLY A 175 -11.38 -13.19 -31.23
N THR A 176 -11.78 -11.91 -31.20
CA THR A 176 -13.14 -11.48 -31.50
C THR A 176 -13.40 -11.23 -32.99
N GLY A 177 -12.33 -11.13 -33.79
CA GLY A 177 -12.40 -10.75 -35.21
C GLY A 177 -12.82 -9.29 -35.45
N LEU A 178 -12.97 -8.49 -34.38
CA LEU A 178 -13.30 -7.07 -34.47
C LEU A 178 -12.02 -6.22 -34.63
N PRO A 179 -12.08 -5.09 -35.35
CA PRO A 179 -11.01 -4.11 -35.35
C PRO A 179 -10.81 -3.53 -33.94
N GLY A 180 -9.56 -3.45 -33.50
CA GLY A 180 -9.23 -3.02 -32.15
C GLY A 180 -8.95 -4.21 -31.24
N GLY A 181 -7.98 -4.02 -30.36
CA GLY A 181 -7.54 -5.03 -29.42
C GLY A 181 -7.37 -4.43 -28.04
N PHE A 182 -6.78 -5.21 -27.13
CA PHE A 182 -6.40 -4.73 -25.81
C PHE A 182 -4.96 -5.14 -25.49
N LEU A 183 -4.32 -4.36 -24.62
CA LEU A 183 -2.96 -4.60 -24.20
C LEU A 183 -2.93 -5.59 -23.05
N LEU A 184 -1.98 -6.52 -23.10
CA LEU A 184 -1.71 -7.42 -21.99
C LEU A 184 -0.83 -6.72 -20.96
N ASN A 185 -1.15 -6.91 -19.68
CA ASN A 185 -0.36 -6.37 -18.58
C ASN A 185 1.03 -7.02 -18.49
N ASN A 186 1.93 -6.38 -17.75
CA ASN A 186 3.18 -6.97 -17.29
C ASN A 186 3.22 -7.12 -15.75
N GLN A 187 2.07 -7.31 -15.09
CA GLN A 187 1.93 -7.22 -13.62
C GLN A 187 2.86 -8.16 -12.85
N LEU A 188 3.28 -9.28 -13.44
CA LEU A 188 4.20 -10.21 -12.79
C LEU A 188 5.56 -9.57 -12.46
N THR A 189 5.91 -8.41 -13.03
CA THR A 189 7.12 -7.65 -12.66
C THR A 189 7.07 -7.05 -11.26
N ASP A 190 5.91 -7.00 -10.62
CA ASP A 190 5.78 -6.60 -9.21
C ASP A 190 6.34 -7.66 -8.24
N PHE A 191 6.44 -8.92 -8.68
CA PHE A 191 7.17 -9.93 -7.91
C PHE A 191 8.63 -9.54 -7.79
N SER A 192 9.27 -10.01 -6.72
CA SER A 192 10.71 -9.84 -6.57
C SER A 192 11.46 -10.52 -7.72
N LEU A 193 12.34 -9.76 -8.37
CA LEU A 193 13.21 -10.25 -9.45
C LEU A 193 14.19 -11.32 -8.94
N ALA A 194 14.53 -11.30 -7.65
CA ALA A 194 15.34 -12.31 -6.98
C ALA A 194 14.44 -13.11 -5.99
N PRO A 195 14.33 -14.45 -6.13
CA PRO A 195 13.44 -15.23 -5.27
C PRO A 195 13.94 -15.36 -3.83
N THR A 196 15.23 -15.11 -3.60
CA THR A 196 15.91 -15.18 -2.30
C THR A 196 16.86 -14.01 -2.12
N ASP A 197 17.21 -13.69 -0.88
CA ASP A 197 18.34 -12.81 -0.58
C ASP A 197 19.69 -13.53 -0.76
N ALA A 198 20.79 -12.80 -0.50
CA ALA A 198 22.15 -13.33 -0.59
C ALA A 198 22.44 -14.47 0.41
N GLN A 199 21.63 -14.61 1.46
CA GLN A 199 21.73 -15.67 2.47
C GLN A 199 20.81 -16.86 2.15
N GLY A 200 20.13 -16.84 0.99
CA GLY A 200 19.23 -17.90 0.56
C GLY A 200 17.85 -17.87 1.23
N ARG A 201 17.53 -16.83 2.00
CA ARG A 201 16.19 -16.69 2.60
C ARG A 201 15.19 -16.28 1.53
N PRO A 202 14.01 -16.92 1.47
CA PRO A 202 13.01 -16.61 0.46
C PRO A 202 12.45 -15.20 0.64
N VAL A 203 12.20 -14.50 -0.46
CA VAL A 203 11.43 -13.25 -0.43
C VAL A 203 9.92 -13.57 -0.34
N ALA A 204 9.19 -12.86 0.52
CA ALA A 204 7.76 -13.06 0.71
C ALA A 204 7.00 -12.89 -0.62
N ASN A 205 7.30 -11.83 -1.37
CA ASN A 205 6.72 -11.54 -2.69
C ASN A 205 7.53 -12.13 -3.87
N ARG A 206 8.11 -13.32 -3.72
CA ARG A 206 8.73 -14.06 -4.86
C ARG A 206 7.67 -14.68 -5.77
N VAL A 207 8.03 -14.91 -7.03
CA VAL A 207 7.21 -15.60 -8.05
C VAL A 207 6.87 -17.02 -7.60
N GLN A 208 5.57 -17.39 -7.65
CA GLN A 208 5.09 -18.75 -7.45
C GLN A 208 3.86 -19.00 -8.34
N PRO A 209 3.63 -20.24 -8.83
CA PRO A 209 2.44 -20.56 -9.64
C PRO A 209 1.14 -20.23 -8.90
N GLY A 210 0.18 -19.59 -9.58
CA GLY A 210 -1.13 -19.21 -9.02
C GLY A 210 -1.10 -18.05 -8.01
N LYS A 211 0.07 -17.52 -7.67
CA LYS A 211 0.23 -16.40 -6.75
C LYS A 211 -0.01 -15.07 -7.45
N ARG A 212 -0.58 -14.11 -6.73
CA ARG A 212 -0.72 -12.72 -7.18
C ARG A 212 0.45 -11.88 -6.66
N PRO A 213 1.04 -11.00 -7.49
CA PRO A 213 2.07 -10.11 -7.02
C PRO A 213 1.52 -9.05 -6.05
N ARG A 214 2.36 -8.60 -5.12
CA ARG A 214 2.03 -7.49 -4.22
C ARG A 214 1.87 -6.21 -5.02
N SER A 215 0.72 -5.55 -4.87
CA SER A 215 0.44 -4.26 -5.52
C SER A 215 0.58 -3.06 -4.56
N SER A 216 0.93 -1.89 -5.08
CA SER A 216 0.94 -0.61 -4.35
C SER A 216 -0.40 0.15 -4.39
N MET A 217 -1.40 -0.34 -5.15
CA MET A 217 -2.71 0.30 -5.26
C MET A 217 -3.37 0.53 -3.89
N SER A 218 -3.92 1.73 -3.69
CA SER A 218 -4.58 2.14 -2.45
C SER A 218 -5.92 2.85 -2.70
N PRO A 219 -6.90 2.22 -3.37
CA PRO A 219 -8.27 2.74 -3.37
C PRO A 219 -8.77 2.80 -1.93
N THR A 220 -9.25 3.97 -1.52
CA THR A 220 -9.51 4.31 -0.12
C THR A 220 -10.86 4.98 0.00
N LEU A 221 -11.64 4.55 0.98
CA LEU A 221 -12.86 5.22 1.42
C LEU A 221 -12.66 5.70 2.85
N VAL A 222 -13.10 6.92 3.14
CA VAL A 222 -13.02 7.51 4.48
C VAL A 222 -14.43 7.78 4.98
N PHE A 223 -14.69 7.36 6.21
CA PHE A 223 -15.98 7.54 6.88
C PHE A 223 -15.79 8.29 8.18
N ASP A 224 -16.78 9.08 8.58
CA ASP A 224 -16.88 9.59 9.94
C ASP A 224 -17.07 8.40 10.90
N ARG A 225 -16.26 8.35 11.96
CA ARG A 225 -16.22 7.19 12.85
C ARG A 225 -17.47 7.06 13.71
N ARG A 226 -18.17 8.16 13.98
CA ARG A 226 -19.33 8.22 14.88
C ARG A 226 -20.63 8.02 14.12
N SER A 227 -20.82 8.73 13.01
CA SER A 227 -22.04 8.69 12.19
C SER A 227 -22.01 7.59 11.14
N GLY A 228 -20.82 7.13 10.72
CA GLY A 228 -20.66 6.20 9.61
C GLY A 228 -20.84 6.85 8.23
N GLN A 229 -21.00 8.18 8.17
CA GLN A 229 -21.17 8.91 6.92
C GLN A 229 -19.90 8.82 6.07
N LEU A 230 -20.05 8.59 4.76
CA LEU A 230 -18.95 8.70 3.82
C LEU A 230 -18.47 10.16 3.74
N LEU A 231 -17.18 10.38 3.97
CA LEU A 231 -16.53 11.68 3.89
C LEU A 231 -15.70 11.84 2.62
N MET A 232 -15.09 10.75 2.13
CA MET A 232 -14.17 10.82 1.00
C MET A 232 -14.07 9.50 0.25
N SER A 233 -14.01 9.57 -1.08
CA SER A 233 -13.50 8.52 -1.96
C SER A 233 -12.21 9.04 -2.60
N LEU A 234 -11.12 8.29 -2.46
CA LEU A 234 -9.82 8.69 -2.99
C LEU A 234 -8.93 7.51 -3.38
N GLY A 235 -7.87 7.85 -4.10
CA GLY A 235 -6.79 6.97 -4.49
C GLY A 235 -5.93 7.69 -5.51
N SER A 236 -4.90 7.03 -6.01
CA SER A 236 -3.97 7.63 -6.94
C SER A 236 -3.35 6.59 -7.87
N PRO A 237 -2.88 6.97 -9.06
CA PRO A 237 -1.99 6.16 -9.87
C PRO A 237 -0.49 6.39 -9.56
N GLY A 238 0.39 5.49 -10.04
CA GLY A 238 1.84 5.72 -10.05
C GLY A 238 2.69 4.76 -9.20
N GLY A 239 2.42 3.45 -9.27
CA GLY A 239 3.23 2.44 -8.58
C GLY A 239 3.36 2.72 -7.07
N PRO A 240 4.55 2.66 -6.47
CA PRO A 240 4.75 2.89 -5.04
C PRO A 240 4.45 4.33 -4.62
N ALA A 241 4.46 5.29 -5.56
CA ALA A 241 4.08 6.67 -5.26
C ALA A 241 2.60 6.80 -4.87
N ILE A 242 1.75 5.83 -5.24
CA ILE A 242 0.34 5.77 -4.83
C ILE A 242 0.21 5.90 -3.31
N ILE A 243 1.02 5.15 -2.55
CA ILE A 243 1.02 5.17 -1.09
C ILE A 243 1.27 6.59 -0.59
N HIS A 244 2.23 7.30 -1.18
CA HIS A 244 2.56 8.65 -0.77
C HIS A 244 1.49 9.67 -1.15
N PHE A 245 0.94 9.57 -2.36
CA PHE A 245 -0.13 10.48 -2.79
C PHE A 245 -1.36 10.32 -1.90
N THR A 246 -1.80 9.09 -1.66
CA THR A 246 -2.95 8.82 -0.78
C THR A 246 -2.69 9.30 0.65
N ALA A 247 -1.53 8.98 1.24
CA ALA A 247 -1.21 9.43 2.61
C ALA A 247 -1.16 10.96 2.73
N LYS A 248 -0.50 11.64 1.79
CA LYS A 248 -0.42 13.11 1.80
C LYS A 248 -1.78 13.77 1.56
N THR A 249 -2.64 13.21 0.71
CA THR A 249 -4.00 13.72 0.52
C THR A 249 -4.81 13.58 1.82
N LEU A 250 -4.73 12.44 2.51
CA LEU A 250 -5.40 12.27 3.81
C LEU A 250 -4.93 13.31 4.83
N VAL A 251 -3.62 13.51 4.97
CA VAL A 251 -3.07 14.54 5.87
C VAL A 251 -3.54 15.94 5.47
N GLY A 252 -3.37 16.31 4.20
CA GLY A 252 -3.66 17.66 3.73
C GLY A 252 -5.15 18.02 3.74
N THR A 253 -6.05 17.03 3.68
CA THR A 253 -7.50 17.27 3.69
C THR A 253 -8.12 17.15 5.08
N LEU A 254 -7.56 16.31 5.98
CA LEU A 254 -8.21 15.94 7.24
C LEU A 254 -7.39 16.29 8.50
N ASP A 255 -6.16 16.78 8.35
CA ASP A 255 -5.25 17.07 9.47
C ASP A 255 -4.50 18.43 9.39
N TRP A 256 -4.72 19.21 8.33
CA TRP A 256 -4.18 20.57 8.19
C TRP A 256 -5.27 21.62 8.33
#